data_AF-A0A401MPS9-F1
#
_entry.id   AF-A0A401MPS9-F1
#
_cell.length_a   1.000
_cell.length_b   1.000
_cell.length_c   1.000
_cell.angle_alpha   90.00
_cell.angle_beta   90.00
_cell.angle_gamma   90.00
#
_symmetry.space_group_name_H-M   'P 1'
#
loop_
_entity.id
_entity.type
_entity.pdbx_description
1 polymer ?
#
loop_
_entity_poly.entity_id
_entity_poly.type
_entity_poly.pdbx_seq_one_letter_code
_entity_poly.pdbx_strand_id
1 'polypeptide(L)'
;MAYGERRLVVLVREGVWGVRDFDPASAARRAFRGIEATPYAARWSVPGRFTPYGEDRTVRVENADGRERGLGLGGELAFVLDGREATLQVTVQGDGSLWAVFGDTTSGDSSYRFRFLRPAAPDAEGRTTVDFNRALLPPCAFADHFVCPFPPPGNTLDDAVEAGERNLL
;
A
#
# COMPACT_ATOMS: atom_id res chain seq x y z
N MET A 1 -12.82 -7.91 -24.13
CA MET A 1 -13.87 -7.56 -25.12
C MET A 1 -14.27 -6.11 -24.89
N ALA A 2 -14.62 -5.36 -25.92
CA ALA A 2 -15.17 -4.00 -25.78
C ALA A 2 -16.67 -4.04 -26.05
N TYR A 3 -17.46 -3.31 -25.25
CA TYR A 3 -18.89 -3.15 -25.46
C TYR A 3 -19.22 -1.65 -25.35
N GLY A 4 -19.39 -1.00 -26.50
CA GLY A 4 -19.34 0.47 -26.57
C GLY A 4 -17.99 0.99 -26.05
N GLU A 5 -18.02 1.98 -25.16
CA GLU A 5 -16.83 2.54 -24.52
C GLU A 5 -16.32 1.71 -23.33
N ARG A 6 -17.06 0.68 -22.92
CA ARG A 6 -16.69 -0.16 -21.78
C ARG A 6 -15.68 -1.21 -22.22
N ARG A 7 -14.65 -1.41 -21.40
CA ARG A 7 -13.69 -2.51 -21.58
C ARG A 7 -13.99 -3.60 -20.56
N LEU A 8 -14.27 -4.80 -21.05
CA LEU A 8 -14.53 -5.98 -20.24
C LEU A 8 -13.31 -6.92 -20.26
N VAL A 9 -12.79 -7.22 -19.08
CA VAL A 9 -11.66 -8.14 -18.89
C VAL A 9 -12.11 -9.31 -18.04
N VAL A 10 -12.09 -10.51 -18.61
CA VAL A 10 -12.34 -11.74 -17.86
C VAL A 10 -11.15 -12.00 -16.94
N LEU A 11 -11.44 -12.41 -15.72
CA LEU A 11 -10.43 -12.85 -14.77
C LEU A 11 -10.92 -14.12 -14.06
N VAL A 12 -9.95 -14.94 -13.67
CA VAL A 12 -10.18 -16.06 -12.75
C VAL A 12 -9.36 -15.77 -11.51
N ARG A 13 -10.01 -15.80 -10.36
CA ARG A 13 -9.36 -15.59 -9.06
C ARG A 13 -9.81 -16.69 -8.12
N GLU A 14 -8.85 -17.48 -7.64
CA GLU A 14 -9.14 -18.57 -6.68
C GLU A 14 -10.22 -19.54 -7.23
N GLY A 15 -10.18 -19.80 -8.54
CA GLY A 15 -11.16 -20.64 -9.23
C GLY A 15 -12.50 -19.96 -9.54
N VAL A 16 -12.74 -18.74 -9.05
CA VAL A 16 -13.96 -17.97 -9.30
C VAL A 16 -13.79 -17.11 -10.55
N TRP A 17 -14.71 -17.26 -11.49
CA TRP A 17 -14.79 -16.45 -12.69
C TRP A 17 -15.43 -15.10 -12.39
N GLY A 18 -14.83 -14.05 -12.93
CA GLY A 18 -15.36 -12.70 -12.84
C GLY A 18 -15.07 -11.90 -14.11
N VAL A 19 -15.75 -10.75 -14.23
CA VAL A 19 -15.50 -9.78 -15.29
C VAL A 19 -15.19 -8.44 -14.62
N ARG A 20 -14.01 -7.90 -14.90
CA ARG A 20 -13.69 -6.50 -14.62
C ARG A 20 -14.31 -5.64 -15.70
N ASP A 21 -15.22 -4.78 -15.27
CA ASP A 21 -15.90 -3.83 -16.12
C ASP A 21 -15.27 -2.45 -15.94
N PHE A 22 -14.48 -2.04 -16.92
CA PHE A 22 -13.92 -0.70 -16.97
C PHE A 22 -14.93 0.21 -17.68
N ASP A 23 -15.80 0.82 -16.89
CA ASP A 23 -16.83 1.76 -17.34
C ASP A 23 -16.38 3.22 -17.16
N PRO A 24 -16.14 3.97 -18.26
CA PRO A 24 -15.78 5.39 -18.18
C PRO A 24 -16.91 6.26 -17.59
N ALA A 25 -18.16 5.79 -17.60
CA ALA A 25 -19.32 6.48 -17.02
C ALA A 25 -19.65 6.02 -15.59
N SER A 26 -18.80 5.18 -14.97
CA SER A 26 -19.05 4.69 -13.60
C SER A 26 -19.28 5.83 -12.61
N ALA A 27 -20.20 5.62 -11.66
CA ALA A 27 -20.56 6.61 -10.66
C ALA A 27 -19.32 7.05 -9.84
N ALA A 28 -18.49 6.10 -9.41
CA ALA A 28 -17.25 6.38 -8.70
C ALA A 28 -16.30 7.29 -9.49
N ARG A 29 -16.08 7.01 -10.78
CA ARG A 29 -15.22 7.86 -11.63
C ARG A 29 -15.80 9.27 -11.81
N ARG A 30 -17.11 9.39 -11.98
CA ARG A 30 -17.79 10.70 -12.11
C ARG A 30 -17.83 11.48 -10.79
N ALA A 31 -17.82 10.78 -9.66
CA ALA A 31 -17.80 11.37 -8.32
C ALA A 31 -16.40 11.77 -7.86
N PHE A 32 -15.34 11.11 -8.35
CA PHE A 32 -13.96 11.43 -8.00
C PHE A 32 -13.64 12.92 -8.25
N ARG A 33 -13.18 13.61 -7.20
CA ARG A 33 -12.76 15.02 -7.28
C ARG A 33 -11.25 15.20 -7.16
N GLY A 34 -10.56 14.18 -6.66
CA GLY A 34 -9.12 14.21 -6.44
C GLY A 34 -8.75 13.39 -5.22
N ILE A 35 -7.48 13.48 -4.86
CA ILE A 35 -6.94 12.86 -3.65
C ILE A 35 -6.46 14.01 -2.76
N GLU A 36 -6.91 14.01 -1.51
CA GLU A 36 -6.35 14.86 -0.48
C GLU A 36 -4.93 14.37 -0.19
N ALA A 37 -3.94 15.25 -0.36
CA ALA A 37 -2.55 14.96 -0.05
C ALA A 37 -1.94 16.14 0.69
N THR A 38 -1.13 15.82 1.69
CA THR A 38 -0.42 16.82 2.49
C THR A 38 0.75 17.42 1.69
N PRO A 39 1.14 18.69 1.95
CA PRO A 39 2.35 19.26 1.37
C PRO A 39 3.59 18.50 1.80
N TYR A 40 4.60 18.48 0.93
CA TYR A 40 5.89 17.87 1.25
C TYR A 40 6.51 18.48 2.51
N ALA A 41 7.01 17.63 3.40
CA ALA A 41 7.89 18.03 4.50
C ALA A 41 9.06 17.06 4.65
N ALA A 42 10.28 17.63 4.73
CA ALA A 42 11.52 16.85 4.76
C ALA A 42 11.61 15.88 5.95
N ARG A 43 10.97 16.19 7.08
CA ARG A 43 10.93 15.30 8.27
C ARG A 43 10.33 13.92 7.99
N TRP A 44 9.47 13.82 6.99
CA TRP A 44 8.79 12.57 6.60
C TRP A 44 9.61 11.71 5.62
N SER A 45 10.79 12.18 5.22
CA SER A 45 11.71 11.47 4.33
C SER A 45 12.99 11.13 5.09
N VAL A 46 13.06 9.91 5.61
CA VAL A 46 14.14 9.46 6.50
C VAL A 46 14.96 8.33 5.88
N PRO A 47 16.24 8.18 6.25
CA PRO A 47 17.04 7.02 5.86
C PRO A 47 16.41 5.73 6.39
N GLY A 48 16.37 4.69 5.56
CA GLY A 48 15.93 3.35 5.93
C GLY A 48 17.01 2.31 5.66
N ARG A 49 16.98 1.23 6.43
CA ARG A 49 17.84 0.05 6.26
C ARG A 49 16.99 -1.19 6.06
N PHE A 50 17.09 -1.77 4.88
CA PHE A 50 16.48 -3.04 4.53
C PHE A 50 17.37 -4.22 4.93
N THR A 51 16.78 -5.19 5.59
CA THR A 51 17.38 -6.50 5.91
C THR A 51 16.49 -7.59 5.31
N PRO A 52 16.96 -8.35 4.31
CA PRO A 52 16.18 -9.44 3.74
C PRO A 52 16.04 -10.59 4.75
N TYR A 53 14.93 -11.34 4.69
CA TYR A 53 14.76 -12.54 5.53
C TYR A 53 15.67 -13.70 5.14
N GLY A 54 16.12 -13.76 3.87
CA GLY A 54 16.94 -14.85 3.35
C GLY A 54 16.19 -16.14 3.05
N GLU A 55 14.89 -16.20 3.36
CA GLU A 55 13.98 -17.31 3.08
C GLU A 55 12.60 -16.78 2.65
N ASP A 56 11.80 -17.65 2.02
CA ASP A 56 10.44 -17.32 1.64
C ASP A 56 9.55 -17.26 2.89
N ARG A 57 9.11 -16.05 3.25
CA ARG A 57 8.19 -15.84 4.36
C ARG A 57 6.83 -15.39 3.85
N THR A 58 5.78 -16.06 4.31
CA THR A 58 4.39 -15.67 4.01
C THR A 58 3.60 -15.53 5.30
N VAL A 59 2.89 -14.42 5.45
CA VAL A 59 1.94 -14.20 6.54
C VAL A 59 0.50 -14.22 6.03
N ARG A 60 -0.43 -14.62 6.89
CA ARG A 60 -1.87 -14.56 6.57
C ARG A 60 -2.39 -13.20 7.02
N VAL A 61 -3.02 -12.49 6.10
CA VAL A 61 -3.63 -11.17 6.35
C VAL A 61 -5.03 -11.14 5.77
N GLU A 62 -5.93 -10.46 6.45
CA GLU A 62 -7.24 -10.12 5.90
C GLU A 62 -7.06 -9.18 4.70
N ASN A 63 -7.87 -9.36 3.66
CA ASN A 63 -7.95 -8.43 2.55
C ASN A 63 -9.27 -7.67 2.56
N ALA A 64 -9.38 -6.60 1.78
CA ALA A 64 -10.55 -5.72 1.70
C ALA A 64 -11.89 -6.41 1.41
N ASP A 65 -11.90 -7.64 0.89
CA ASP A 65 -13.11 -8.46 0.69
C ASP A 65 -13.47 -9.35 1.90
N GLY A 66 -12.81 -9.17 3.04
CA GLY A 66 -13.01 -9.93 4.28
C GLY A 66 -12.42 -11.34 4.28
N ARG A 67 -11.60 -11.70 3.27
CA ARG A 67 -10.96 -13.01 3.19
C ARG A 67 -9.48 -12.93 3.50
N GLU A 68 -9.00 -13.88 4.30
CA GLU A 68 -7.57 -14.02 4.55
C GLU A 68 -6.83 -14.60 3.35
N ARG A 69 -5.67 -14.03 3.03
CA ARG A 69 -4.76 -14.52 2.00
C ARG A 69 -3.31 -14.47 2.47
N GLY A 70 -2.46 -15.23 1.77
CA GLY A 70 -1.01 -15.16 1.98
C GLY A 70 -0.45 -13.86 1.40
N LEU A 71 0.36 -13.16 2.19
CA LEU A 71 1.18 -12.04 1.78
C LEU A 71 2.65 -12.45 1.91
N GLY A 72 3.36 -12.51 0.79
CA GLY A 72 4.79 -12.76 0.77
C GLY A 72 5.57 -11.56 1.28
N LEU A 73 6.51 -11.79 2.18
CA LEU A 73 7.38 -10.79 2.76
C LEU A 73 8.84 -11.15 2.44
N GLY A 74 9.62 -10.16 2.01
CA GLY A 74 11.02 -10.34 1.63
C GLY A 74 12.02 -9.83 2.67
N GLY A 75 11.57 -9.06 3.66
CA GLY A 75 12.45 -8.58 4.74
C GLY A 75 11.83 -7.46 5.56
N GLU A 76 12.69 -6.80 6.32
CA GLU A 76 12.36 -5.71 7.25
C GLU A 76 13.05 -4.43 6.83
N LEU A 77 12.31 -3.33 6.86
CA LEU A 77 12.79 -1.98 6.61
C LEU A 77 12.75 -1.20 7.92
N ALA A 78 13.91 -1.06 8.54
CA ALA A 78 14.09 -0.31 9.78
C ALA A 78 14.42 1.16 9.49
N PHE A 79 13.87 2.07 10.29
CA PHE A 79 14.12 3.51 10.18
C PHE A 79 13.84 4.21 11.52
N VAL A 80 14.21 5.48 11.61
CA VAL A 80 13.88 6.34 12.75
C VAL A 80 12.95 7.45 12.28
N LEU A 81 11.78 7.55 12.88
CA LEU A 81 10.79 8.58 12.60
C LEU A 81 10.53 9.38 13.89
N ASP A 82 10.69 10.70 13.84
CA ASP A 82 10.55 11.59 15.01
C ASP A 82 11.28 11.09 16.27
N GLY A 83 12.48 10.54 16.08
CA GLY A 83 13.33 10.02 17.15
C GLY A 83 12.94 8.64 17.70
N ARG A 84 11.93 7.98 17.12
CA ARG A 84 11.52 6.62 17.47
C ARG A 84 11.95 5.62 16.42
N GLU A 85 12.52 4.51 16.86
CA GLU A 85 12.82 3.38 15.99
C GLU A 85 11.53 2.68 15.58
N ALA A 86 11.38 2.40 14.29
CA ALA A 86 10.26 1.67 13.73
C ALA A 86 10.73 0.74 12.62
N THR A 87 9.94 -0.30 12.38
CA THR A 87 10.23 -1.29 11.35
C THR A 87 8.96 -1.61 10.58
N LEU A 88 9.07 -1.71 9.25
CA LEU A 88 8.02 -2.24 8.39
C LEU A 88 8.48 -3.55 7.74
N GLN A 89 7.66 -4.59 7.82
CA GLN A 89 7.79 -5.79 7.01
C GLN A 89 7.38 -5.45 5.56
N VAL A 90 8.21 -5.80 4.59
CA VAL A 90 8.02 -5.40 3.19
C VAL A 90 8.09 -6.58 2.23
N THR A 91 7.37 -6.48 1.12
CA THR A 91 7.53 -7.36 -0.04
C THR A 91 8.59 -6.77 -0.98
N VAL A 92 9.45 -7.62 -1.56
CA VAL A 92 10.36 -7.22 -2.64
C VAL A 92 9.66 -7.43 -3.98
N GLN A 93 9.58 -6.39 -4.80
CA GLN A 93 8.98 -6.42 -6.13
C GLN A 93 9.96 -6.98 -7.16
N GLY A 94 9.47 -7.31 -8.37
CA GLY A 94 10.29 -7.91 -9.43
C GLY A 94 11.45 -7.04 -9.93
N ASP A 95 11.40 -5.73 -9.69
CA ASP A 95 12.48 -4.77 -10.00
C ASP A 95 13.39 -4.48 -8.79
N GLY A 96 13.21 -5.21 -7.69
CA GLY A 96 13.95 -5.02 -6.44
C GLY A 96 13.42 -3.90 -5.55
N SER A 97 12.46 -3.09 -6.01
CA SER A 97 11.80 -2.09 -5.16
C SER A 97 11.03 -2.74 -4.02
N LEU A 98 10.81 -1.99 -2.95
CA LEU A 98 10.10 -2.48 -1.78
C LEU A 98 8.64 -2.04 -1.84
N TRP A 99 7.76 -2.84 -1.25
CA TRP A 99 6.37 -2.48 -1.06
C TRP A 99 5.95 -2.80 0.37
N ALA A 100 5.45 -1.78 1.07
CA ALA A 100 4.89 -1.91 2.40
C ALA A 100 3.40 -1.57 2.36
N VAL A 101 2.61 -2.37 3.08
CA VAL A 101 1.28 -1.95 3.53
C VAL A 101 1.41 -1.59 4.99
N PHE A 102 1.04 -0.38 5.34
CA PHE A 102 1.17 0.11 6.70
C PHE A 102 -0.09 0.80 7.19
N GLY A 103 -0.31 0.71 8.50
CA GLY A 103 -1.23 1.55 9.24
C GLY A 103 -0.44 2.47 10.16
N ASP A 104 -1.13 3.46 10.69
CA ASP A 104 -0.61 4.39 11.69
C ASP A 104 -1.79 4.95 12.50
N THR A 105 -1.54 5.79 13.50
CA THR A 105 -2.62 6.29 14.36
C THR A 105 -3.63 7.20 13.65
N THR A 106 -3.33 7.69 12.44
CA THR A 106 -4.31 8.42 11.60
C THR A 106 -5.21 7.52 10.76
N SER A 107 -4.86 6.23 10.64
CA SER A 107 -5.55 5.27 9.78
C SER A 107 -6.98 4.99 10.24
N GLY A 108 -7.95 5.25 9.36
CA GLY A 108 -9.39 5.07 9.63
C GLY A 108 -10.04 6.24 10.37
N ASP A 109 -9.27 7.27 10.72
CA ASP A 109 -9.74 8.51 11.32
C ASP A 109 -9.54 9.68 10.34
N SER A 110 -8.33 10.26 10.32
CA SER A 110 -7.99 11.40 9.48
C SER A 110 -7.27 11.00 8.17
N SER A 111 -7.01 9.71 7.95
CA SER A 111 -6.65 9.13 6.65
C SER A 111 -7.41 7.83 6.40
N TYR A 112 -7.33 7.32 5.16
CA TYR A 112 -7.82 5.99 4.82
C TYR A 112 -7.22 4.91 5.73
N ARG A 113 -7.94 3.78 5.85
CA ARG A 113 -7.71 2.70 6.84
C ARG A 113 -6.32 2.08 6.85
N PHE A 114 -5.57 2.22 5.76
CA PHE A 114 -4.17 1.83 5.61
C PHE A 114 -3.64 2.43 4.31
N ARG A 115 -2.33 2.56 4.18
CA ARG A 115 -1.70 3.16 2.99
C ARG A 115 -0.55 2.31 2.50
N PHE A 116 -0.13 2.56 1.27
CA PHE A 116 1.00 1.88 0.66
C PHE A 116 2.22 2.79 0.66
N LEU A 117 3.39 2.21 0.96
CA LEU A 117 4.68 2.82 0.75
C LEU A 117 5.45 2.02 -0.31
N ARG A 118 6.16 2.70 -1.20
CA ARG A 118 6.98 2.09 -2.26
C ARG A 118 8.41 2.61 -2.25
N PRO A 119 9.24 2.24 -1.27
CA PRO A 119 10.65 2.58 -1.27
C PRO A 119 11.37 2.04 -2.52
N ALA A 120 12.36 2.77 -3.01
CA ALA A 120 13.22 2.28 -4.09
C ALA A 120 14.01 1.04 -3.65
N ALA A 121 14.53 0.30 -4.64
CA ALA A 121 15.42 -0.82 -4.38
C ALA A 121 16.59 -0.37 -3.49
N PRO A 122 16.91 -1.11 -2.42
CA PRO A 122 18.03 -0.76 -1.56
C PRO A 122 19.37 -0.96 -2.29
N ASP A 123 20.39 -0.23 -1.85
CA ASP A 123 21.75 -0.41 -2.34
C ASP A 123 22.40 -1.71 -1.80
N ALA A 124 23.66 -1.94 -2.17
CA ALA A 124 24.40 -3.14 -1.77
C ALA A 124 24.57 -3.28 -0.24
N GLU A 125 24.49 -2.19 0.51
CA GLU A 125 24.57 -2.15 1.98
C GLU A 125 23.19 -2.23 2.66
N GLY A 126 22.11 -2.33 1.86
CA GLY A 126 20.72 -2.37 2.31
C GLY A 126 20.10 -0.98 2.54
N ARG A 127 20.73 0.12 2.11
CA ARG A 127 20.23 1.47 2.36
C ARG A 127 19.20 1.87 1.32
N THR A 128 18.12 2.49 1.78
CA THR A 128 17.09 3.12 0.93
C THR A 128 16.49 4.32 1.66
N THR A 129 15.49 4.97 1.07
CA THR A 129 14.74 6.06 1.70
C THR A 129 13.33 5.62 2.05
N VAL A 130 12.90 5.91 3.28
CA VAL A 130 11.52 5.80 3.74
C VAL A 130 10.90 7.18 3.61
N ASP A 131 10.15 7.42 2.53
CA ASP A 131 9.52 8.71 2.25
C ASP A 131 8.00 8.66 2.38
N PHE A 132 7.49 8.98 3.58
CA PHE A 132 6.05 9.01 3.84
C PHE A 132 5.31 10.13 3.09
N ASN A 133 6.01 11.13 2.52
CA ASN A 133 5.37 12.07 1.59
C ASN A 133 4.87 11.36 0.32
N ARG A 134 5.37 10.15 0.05
CA ARG A 134 4.98 9.28 -1.06
C ARG A 134 4.09 8.13 -0.61
N ALA A 135 3.48 8.22 0.57
CA ALA A 135 2.43 7.28 0.97
C ALA A 135 1.21 7.46 0.05
N LEU A 136 0.68 6.34 -0.45
CA LEU A 136 -0.38 6.32 -1.47
C LEU A 136 -1.62 5.60 -0.94
N LEU A 137 -2.79 6.05 -1.39
CA LEU A 137 -4.03 5.32 -1.21
C LEU A 137 -3.99 4.00 -1.98
N PRO A 138 -4.39 2.89 -1.33
CA PRO A 138 -4.49 1.61 -2.02
C PRO A 138 -5.62 1.65 -3.05
N PRO A 139 -5.56 0.83 -4.13
CA PRO A 139 -6.63 0.77 -5.13
C PRO A 139 -8.03 0.48 -4.56
N CYS A 140 -8.12 -0.22 -3.42
CA CYS A 140 -9.40 -0.46 -2.72
C CYS A 140 -10.04 0.80 -2.13
N ALA A 141 -9.30 1.91 -2.01
CA ALA A 141 -9.90 3.20 -1.67
C ALA A 141 -10.77 3.75 -2.81
N PHE A 142 -10.54 3.33 -4.05
CA PHE A 142 -11.23 3.85 -5.24
C PHE A 142 -12.34 2.93 -5.75
N ALA A 143 -12.23 1.62 -5.49
CA ALA A 143 -13.28 0.66 -5.85
C ALA A 143 -13.21 -0.60 -4.97
N ASP A 144 -14.38 -1.01 -4.46
CA ASP A 144 -14.56 -2.15 -3.55
C ASP A 144 -14.10 -3.50 -4.12
N HIS A 145 -14.00 -3.60 -5.45
CA HIS A 145 -13.59 -4.82 -6.13
C HIS A 145 -12.06 -5.04 -6.16
N PHE A 146 -11.27 -4.07 -5.66
CA PHE A 146 -9.85 -4.28 -5.40
C PHE A 146 -9.64 -4.90 -4.03
N VAL A 147 -8.94 -6.04 -4.01
CA VAL A 147 -8.80 -6.88 -2.82
C VAL A 147 -7.41 -6.70 -2.24
N CYS A 148 -7.14 -5.48 -1.79
CA CYS A 148 -5.87 -5.11 -1.16
C CYS A 148 -5.73 -5.81 0.20
N PRO A 149 -4.52 -6.28 0.57
CA PRO A 149 -4.28 -6.78 1.91
C PRO A 149 -4.28 -5.63 2.92
N PHE A 150 -4.70 -5.92 4.14
CA PHE A 150 -4.44 -5.04 5.29
C PHE A 150 -2.97 -5.12 5.71
N PRO A 151 -2.49 -4.15 6.52
CA PRO A 151 -1.15 -4.21 7.08
C PRO A 151 -0.90 -5.54 7.79
N PRO A 152 0.24 -6.22 7.54
CA PRO A 152 0.59 -7.42 8.30
C PRO A 152 0.81 -7.08 9.78
N PRO A 153 0.72 -8.08 10.69
CA PRO A 153 1.01 -7.85 12.10
C PRO A 153 2.40 -7.21 12.31
N GLY A 154 2.43 -6.07 12.99
CA GLY A 154 3.64 -5.28 13.21
C GLY A 154 3.84 -4.10 12.25
N ASN A 155 3.05 -3.98 11.18
CA ASN A 155 3.10 -2.83 10.25
C ASN A 155 2.13 -1.69 10.61
N THR A 156 1.70 -1.61 11.88
CA THR A 156 0.96 -0.45 12.38
C THR A 156 1.90 0.37 13.23
N LEU A 157 2.20 1.59 12.78
CA LEU A 157 3.07 2.53 13.48
C LEU A 157 2.31 3.19 14.63
N ASP A 158 2.99 3.41 15.75
CA ASP A 158 2.42 4.12 16.92
C ASP A 158 2.41 5.65 16.72
N ASP A 159 3.18 6.17 15.76
CA ASP A 159 3.24 7.60 15.42
C ASP A 159 2.14 7.98 14.43
N ALA A 160 1.67 9.24 14.48
CA ALA A 160 0.74 9.79 13.52
C ALA A 160 1.48 10.21 12.24
N VAL A 161 1.24 9.50 11.13
CA VAL A 161 1.91 9.81 9.86
C VAL A 161 1.09 10.82 9.06
N GLU A 162 1.27 12.11 9.37
CA GLU A 162 0.60 13.24 8.72
C GLU A 162 1.26 13.65 7.39
N ALA A 163 1.55 12.65 6.55
CA ALA A 163 2.26 12.81 5.28
C ALA A 163 1.58 12.01 4.16
N GLY A 164 1.80 12.42 2.91
CA GLY A 164 1.32 11.73 1.71
C GLY A 164 -0.19 11.86 1.50
N GLU A 165 -0.75 10.91 0.74
CA GLU A 165 -2.17 10.83 0.46
C GLU A 165 -2.97 10.45 1.72
N ARG A 166 -4.13 11.08 1.89
CA ARG A 166 -4.98 10.99 3.08
C ARG A 166 -6.31 10.32 2.75
N ASN A 167 -7.13 10.96 1.92
CA ASN A 167 -8.49 10.53 1.59
C ASN A 167 -8.86 10.91 0.15
N LEU A 168 -10.00 10.40 -0.33
CA LEU A 168 -10.63 10.93 -1.54
C LEU A 168 -11.36 12.24 -1.22
N LEU A 169 -11.36 13.19 -2.16
CA LEU A 169 -12.14 14.43 -2.11
C LEU A 169 -13.57 14.24 -2.61
#